data_AF-A0A1A8N9M5-F1
#
_entry.id   AF-A0A1A8N9M5-F1
#
_cell.length_a   1.000
_cell.length_b   1.000
_cell.length_c   1.000
_cell.angle_alpha   90.00
_cell.angle_beta   90.00
_cell.angle_gamma   90.00
#
_symmetry.space_group_name_H-M   'P 1'
#
loop_
_entity.id
_entity.type
_entity.pdbx_description
1 polymer ?
#
loop_
_entity_poly.entity_id
_entity_poly.type
_entity_poly.pdbx_seq_one_letter_code
_entity_poly.pdbx_strand_id
1 'polypeptide(L)' 'SPYEWYNPHPCLRERRDILENQYTLGNSLWFPVGGFMQQGSEIMPRALSTRCVSGVWWAFTLIIISSYTANLAAFLTV' A
#
# COMPACT_ATOMS: atom_id res chain seq x y z
N SER A 1 2.13 4.54 11.81
CA SER A 1 1.56 5.62 12.67
C SER A 1 0.92 5.03 13.93
N PRO A 2 0.68 5.80 15.00
CA PRO A 2 0.05 5.31 16.24
C PRO A 2 -1.31 4.61 16.02
N TYR A 3 -2.10 5.07 15.04
CA TYR A 3 -3.40 4.48 14.67
C TYR A 3 -3.34 3.15 13.91
N GLU A 4 -2.14 2.63 13.59
CA GLU A 4 -1.99 1.34 12.90
C GLU A 4 -1.84 0.16 13.86
N TRP A 5 -1.55 0.44 15.12
CA TRP A 5 -1.42 -0.56 16.16
C TRP A 5 -2.81 -1.05 16.58
N TYR A 6 -3.04 -2.36 16.45
CA TYR A 6 -4.31 -2.98 16.81
C TYR A 6 -4.06 -4.24 17.63
N ASN A 7 -4.95 -4.48 18.59
CA ASN A 7 -4.94 -5.70 19.37
C ASN A 7 -5.76 -6.79 18.64
N PRO A 8 -5.13 -7.89 18.17
CA PRO A 8 -5.84 -8.98 17.50
C PRO A 8 -6.90 -9.67 18.37
N HIS A 9 -6.77 -9.59 19.70
CA HIS A 9 -7.69 -10.23 20.65
C HIS A 9 -8.24 -9.23 21.68
N PRO A 10 -9.23 -8.39 21.30
CA PRO A 10 -9.79 -7.37 22.19
C PRO A 10 -10.58 -7.95 23.39
N CYS A 11 -11.00 -9.22 23.30
CA CYS A 11 -11.78 -9.90 24.34
C CYS A 11 -10.94 -10.46 25.50
N LEU A 12 -9.63 -10.66 25.31
CA LEU A 12 -8.74 -11.19 26.35
C LEU A 12 -8.13 -10.04 27.15
N ARG A 13 -8.76 -9.71 28.29
CA ARG A 13 -8.35 -8.61 29.19
C ARG A 13 -6.89 -8.67 29.65
N GLU A 14 -6.30 -9.86 29.67
CA GLU A 14 -4.93 -10.17 30.13
C GLU A 14 -3.87 -9.88 29.04
N ARG A 15 -4.28 -9.77 27.77
CA ARG A 15 -3.40 -9.63 26.59
C ARG A 15 -3.58 -8.27 25.91
N ARG A 16 -3.86 -7.21 26.69
CA ARG A 16 -4.07 -5.84 26.17
C ARG A 16 -2.80 -5.18 25.64
N ASP A 17 -1.64 -5.66 26.08
CA ASP A 17 -0.34 -5.08 25.73
C ASP A 17 0.25 -5.63 24.43
N ILE A 18 -0.40 -6.62 23.80
CA ILE A 18 0.01 -7.13 22.49
C ILE A 18 -0.67 -6.28 21.41
N LEU A 19 0.04 -5.28 20.91
CA LEU A 19 -0.36 -4.53 19.73
C LEU A 19 0.46 -5.02 18.53
N GLU A 20 -0.24 -5.36 17.45
CA GLU A 20 0.40 -5.73 16.19
C GLU A 20 0.34 -4.58 15.20
N ASN A 21 1.44 -4.40 14.47
CA ASN A 21 1.53 -3.50 13.33
C ASN A 21 2.01 -4.28 12.10
N GLN A 22 1.18 -4.34 11.07
CA GLN A 22 1.47 -5.04 9.81
C GLN A 22 2.43 -4.23 8.90
N TYR A 23 2.64 -2.95 9.17
CA TYR A 23 3.62 -2.09 8.49
C TYR A 23 5.01 -2.24 9.12
N THR A 24 5.67 -3.37 8.87
CA THR A 24 7.13 -3.51 9.03
C THR A 24 7.86 -2.85 7.86
N LEU A 25 9.17 -2.58 8.00
CA LEU A 25 9.97 -1.92 6.93
C LEU A 25 9.87 -2.66 5.59
N GLY A 26 9.94 -3.99 5.62
CA GLY A 26 9.79 -4.83 4.43
C GLY A 26 8.40 -4.71 3.81
N ASN A 27 7.35 -4.79 4.61
CA ASN A 27 5.96 -4.67 4.16
C ASN A 27 5.64 -3.27 3.61
N SER A 28 6.26 -2.23 4.17
CA SER A 28 6.12 -0.84 3.72
C SER A 28 6.73 -0.61 2.34
N LEU A 29 7.79 -1.34 2.00
CA LEU A 29 8.41 -1.33 0.67
C LEU A 29 7.69 -2.27 -0.30
N TRP A 30 7.15 -3.39 0.20
CA TRP A 30 6.39 -4.33 -0.61
C TRP A 30 5.04 -3.77 -1.06
N PHE A 31 4.38 -2.98 -0.22
CA PHE A 31 3.10 -2.33 -0.53
C PHE A 31 3.12 -1.50 -1.84
N PRO A 32 4.06 -0.54 -2.03
CA PRO A 32 4.16 0.21 -3.28
C PRO A 32 4.59 -0.65 -4.46
N VAL A 33 5.45 -1.67 -4.25
CA VAL A 33 5.88 -2.61 -5.30
C VAL A 33 4.70 -3.45 -5.82
N GLY A 34 3.89 -4.02 -4.93
CA GLY A 34 2.67 -4.74 -5.29
C GLY A 34 1.61 -3.84 -5.95
N GLY A 35 1.55 -2.57 -5.54
CA GLY A 35 0.73 -1.54 -6.18
C GLY A 35 1.18 -1.22 -7.61
N PHE A 36 2.48 -1.10 -7.85
CA PHE A 36 3.06 -0.88 -9.18
C PHE A 36 2.78 -2.06 -10.13
N MET A 37 2.86 -3.28 -9.61
CA MET A 37 2.58 -4.50 -10.37
C MET A 37 1.07 -4.77 -10.58
N GLN A 38 0.18 -3.88 -10.10
CA GLN A 38 -1.29 -4.07 -10.14
C GLN A 38 -1.78 -5.37 -9.48
N GLN A 39 -0.94 -6.05 -8.68
CA GLN A 39 -1.31 -7.28 -7.96
C GLN A 39 -2.01 -6.98 -6.64
N GLY A 40 -1.91 -5.73 -6.14
CA GLY A 40 -2.44 -5.34 -4.85
C GLY A 40 -1.58 -5.85 -3.70
N SER A 41 -1.98 -5.50 -2.46
CA SER A 41 -1.32 -5.95 -1.25
C SER A 41 -2.39 -6.36 -0.23
N GLU A 42 -2.11 -7.44 0.51
CA GLU A 42 -2.95 -7.89 1.63
C GLU A 42 -2.89 -6.93 2.85
N ILE A 43 -1.98 -5.95 2.81
CA ILE A 43 -1.78 -4.98 3.89
C ILE A 43 -2.76 -3.81 3.71
N MET A 44 -3.82 -3.80 4.52
CA MET A 44 -4.82 -2.74 4.45
C MET A 44 -4.46 -1.56 5.37
N PRO A 45 -4.22 -0.34 4.83
CA PRO A 45 -3.95 0.84 5.64
C PRO A 45 -5.16 1.26 6.47
N ARG A 46 -5.00 1.28 7.79
CA ARG A 46 -6.04 1.70 8.76
C ARG A 46 -5.98 3.19 9.07
N ALA A 47 -4.80 3.80 9.04
CA ALA A 47 -4.63 5.23 9.31
C ALA A 47 -4.99 6.07 8.08
N LEU A 48 -5.57 7.25 8.32
CA LEU A 48 -5.91 8.19 7.25
C LEU A 48 -4.67 8.64 6.47
N SER A 49 -3.56 8.86 7.17
CA SER A 49 -2.29 9.26 6.57
C SER A 49 -1.76 8.24 5.56
N THR A 50 -1.83 6.94 5.87
CA THR A 50 -1.36 5.88 4.96
C THR A 50 -2.29 5.69 3.76
N ARG A 51 -3.59 5.97 3.92
CA ARG A 51 -4.53 6.05 2.78
C ARG A 51 -4.19 7.20 1.83
N CYS A 52 -3.91 8.40 2.34
CA CYS A 52 -3.51 9.53 1.50
C CYS A 52 -2.24 9.23 0.71
N VAL A 53 -1.21 8.65 1.37
CA VAL A 53 0.03 8.25 0.70
C VAL A 53 -0.22 7.19 -0.38
N SER A 54 -1.06 6.18 -0.09
CA SER A 54 -1.43 5.17 -1.10
C SER A 54 -2.17 5.77 -2.30
N GLY A 55 -2.99 6.80 -2.10
CA GLY A 55 -3.70 7.49 -3.18
C GLY A 55 -2.77 8.27 -4.10
N VAL A 56 -1.79 8.99 -3.52
CA VAL A 56 -0.75 9.69 -4.30
C VAL A 56 0.10 8.68 -5.07
N TRP A 57 0.47 7.56 -4.44
CA TRP A 57 1.22 6.48 -5.09
C TRP A 57 0.45 5.86 -6.27
N TRP A 58 -0.85 5.68 -6.12
CA TRP A 58 -1.74 5.20 -7.19
C TRP A 58 -1.75 6.16 -8.38
N ALA A 59 -1.89 7.46 -8.15
CA ALA A 59 -1.85 8.45 -9.22
C ALA A 59 -0.51 8.44 -9.96
N PHE A 60 0.60 8.36 -9.23
CA PHE A 60 1.94 8.24 -9.80
C PHE A 60 2.10 7.00 -10.68
N THR A 61 1.63 5.85 -10.20
CA THR A 61 1.68 4.58 -10.94
C THR A 61 0.90 4.66 -12.26
N LEU A 62 -0.31 5.25 -12.23
CA LEU A 62 -1.12 5.44 -13.44
C LEU A 62 -0.45 6.36 -14.46
N ILE A 63 0.21 7.43 -14.02
CA ILE A 63 0.95 8.34 -14.90
C ILE A 63 2.11 7.61 -15.59
N ILE A 64 2.87 6.79 -14.85
CA ILE A 64 3.99 6.01 -15.41
C ILE A 64 3.48 4.98 -16.42
N ILE A 65 2.47 4.17 -16.07
CA ILE A 65 1.91 3.15 -16.97
C ILE A 65 1.32 3.80 -18.21
N SER A 66 0.60 4.91 -18.05
CA SER A 66 0.04 5.67 -19.17
C SER A 66 1.13 6.18 -20.10
N SER A 67 2.22 6.73 -19.55
CA SER A 67 3.36 7.21 -20.35
C SER A 67 4.08 6.08 -21.08
N TYR A 68 4.29 4.93 -20.41
CA TYR A 68 4.86 3.74 -21.03
C TYR A 68 3.96 3.20 -22.16
N THR A 69 2.64 3.16 -21.92
CA THR A 69 1.66 2.70 -22.92
C THR A 69 1.62 3.65 -24.11
N ALA A 70 1.66 4.97 -23.89
CA ALA A 70 1.69 5.97 -24.94
C ALA A 70 2.97 5.89 -25.78
N ASN A 71 4.12 5.75 -25.13
CA ASN A 71 5.41 5.61 -25.82
C ASN A 71 5.51 4.29 -26.61
N LEU A 72 4.96 3.19 -26.07
CA LEU A 72 4.89 1.91 -26.77
C LEU A 72 3.96 1.99 -27.98
N ALA A 73 2.75 2.56 -27.82
CA ALA A 73 1.78 2.69 -28.89
C ALA A 73 2.32 3.55 -30.05
N ALA A 74 2.98 4.66 -29.74
CA ALA A 74 3.60 5.53 -30.75
C ALA A 74 4.65 4.80 -31.61
N PHE A 75 5.34 3.81 -31.05
CA PHE A 75 6.32 3.00 -31.77
C PHE A 75 5.67 1.84 -32.56
N LEU A 76 4.49 1.37 -32.14
CA LEU A 76 3.76 0.28 -32.79
C LEU A 76 2.86 0.73 -33.94
N THR A 77 2.54 2.03 -34.01
CA THR A 77 1.70 2.64 -35.07
C THR A 77 2.50 3.24 -36.22
N VAL A 78 3.83 3.15 -36.19
CA VAL A 78 4.73 3.47 -37.31
C VAL A 78 5.19 2.20 -38.01
#